data_AF-A0A2D6JQR7-F1
#
_entry.id   AF-A0A2D6JQR7-F1
#
_cell.length_a   1.000
_cell.length_b   1.000
_cell.length_c   1.000
_cell.angle_alpha   90.00
_cell.angle_beta   90.00
_cell.angle_gamma   90.00
#
_symmetry.space_group_name_H-M   'P 1'
#
loop_
_entity.id
_entity.type
_entity.pdbx_description
1 polymer ?
#
loop_
_entity_poly.entity_id
_entity_poly.type
_entity_poly.pdbx_seq_one_letter_code
_entity_poly.pdbx_strand_id
1 'polypeptide(L)'
;MADAAKEVGASVMYDGAHVLGLIAGGQFQDPLREGADLMTGSSHKTFPGPQGGFLLSSSEDPAFQRKLNTAMFPGVCSSYHLHHVAGKVMALAEFKAYGEAYARDIVTNAQAFAAALASEGFDVLAESRGYTASHQVLTRHGELDSGAGAKAAQLLEDAGIITNMNMLPGDTKALAPSGLRLGVQELTRVGFSSQDMEEVARMYARVLLHHEDPAAVKQDVHALKEQHQIIRYCFNEDERTGYPE
;
A
#
# COMPACT_ATOMS: atom_id res chain seq x y z
N MET A 1 22.15 1.12 -6.49
CA MET A 1 21.64 0.44 -7.71
C MET A 1 22.05 1.20 -8.97
N ALA A 2 21.74 2.50 -9.07
CA ALA A 2 22.11 3.33 -10.22
C ALA A 2 23.59 3.24 -10.61
N ASP A 3 24.51 3.35 -9.65
CA ASP A 3 25.95 3.28 -9.94
C ASP A 3 26.37 1.94 -10.54
N ALA A 4 25.88 0.83 -10.00
CA ALA A 4 26.16 -0.51 -10.52
C ALA A 4 25.57 -0.73 -11.92
N ALA A 5 24.39 -0.18 -12.21
CA ALA A 5 23.80 -0.25 -13.54
C ALA A 5 24.61 0.56 -14.57
N LYS A 6 25.07 1.75 -14.18
CA LYS A 6 25.92 2.62 -15.01
C LYS A 6 27.26 1.97 -15.34
N GLU A 7 27.87 1.25 -14.41
CA GLU A 7 29.12 0.52 -14.63
C GLU A 7 29.04 -0.48 -15.80
N VAL A 8 27.88 -1.09 -16.00
CA VAL A 8 27.63 -2.05 -17.08
C VAL A 8 26.85 -1.48 -18.27
N GLY A 9 26.62 -0.16 -18.29
CA GLY A 9 25.86 0.52 -19.35
C GLY A 9 24.36 0.17 -19.39
N ALA A 10 23.77 -0.27 -18.28
CA ALA A 10 22.35 -0.59 -18.16
C ALA A 10 21.52 0.63 -17.71
N SER A 11 20.25 0.67 -18.12
CA SER A 11 19.27 1.63 -17.62
C SER A 11 18.58 1.12 -16.36
N VAL A 12 18.16 2.03 -15.48
CA VAL A 12 17.40 1.75 -14.27
C VAL A 12 15.95 2.19 -14.44
N MET A 13 15.05 1.21 -14.38
CA MET A 13 13.62 1.43 -14.27
C MET A 13 13.16 1.10 -12.86
N TYR A 14 12.59 2.08 -12.16
CA TYR A 14 12.03 1.89 -10.83
C TYR A 14 10.52 1.68 -10.90
N ASP A 15 10.01 0.54 -10.43
CA ASP A 15 8.57 0.36 -10.27
C ASP A 15 8.12 0.83 -8.89
N GLY A 16 7.64 2.08 -8.83
CA GLY A 16 7.10 2.69 -7.63
C GLY A 16 5.63 2.35 -7.38
N ALA A 17 5.04 1.36 -8.04
CA ALA A 17 3.59 1.16 -8.03
C ALA A 17 2.94 1.15 -6.65
N HIS A 18 3.55 0.45 -5.69
CA HIS A 18 3.05 0.35 -4.32
C HIS A 18 3.34 1.60 -3.49
N VAL A 19 4.41 2.34 -3.78
CA VAL A 19 4.93 3.43 -2.96
C VAL A 19 4.83 4.81 -3.62
N LEU A 20 4.18 4.93 -4.79
CA LEU A 20 4.14 6.17 -5.56
C LEU A 20 3.57 7.34 -4.75
N GLY A 21 2.53 7.10 -3.94
CA GLY A 21 2.00 8.13 -3.04
C GLY A 21 3.02 8.52 -1.97
N LEU A 22 3.75 7.56 -1.39
CA LEU A 22 4.77 7.85 -0.38
C LEU A 22 5.96 8.64 -0.97
N ILE A 23 6.39 8.29 -2.18
CA ILE A 23 7.42 9.03 -2.92
C ILE A 23 6.94 10.46 -3.20
N ALA A 24 5.73 10.61 -3.77
CA ALA A 24 5.18 11.92 -4.10
C ALA A 24 4.91 12.79 -2.86
N GLY A 25 4.60 12.19 -1.72
CA GLY A 25 4.41 12.87 -0.43
C GLY A 25 5.69 13.02 0.40
N GLY A 26 6.87 12.68 -0.14
CA GLY A 26 8.16 12.90 0.52
C GLY A 26 8.45 11.98 1.71
N GLN A 27 7.77 10.85 1.83
CA GLN A 27 7.91 9.87 2.92
C GLN A 27 8.63 8.59 2.50
N PHE A 28 9.21 8.58 1.31
CA PHE A 28 10.00 7.48 0.78
C PHE A 28 11.18 8.02 -0.04
N GLN A 29 12.07 7.13 -0.49
CA GLN A 29 13.20 7.49 -1.34
C GLN A 29 12.72 8.24 -2.61
N ASP A 30 13.60 9.02 -3.27
CA ASP A 30 13.30 9.72 -4.52
C ASP A 30 14.06 9.05 -5.68
N PRO A 31 13.48 8.04 -6.34
CA PRO A 31 14.23 7.18 -7.26
C PRO A 31 14.78 7.94 -8.46
N LEU A 32 14.04 8.94 -8.96
CA LEU A 32 14.45 9.71 -10.13
C LEU A 32 15.63 10.63 -9.81
N ARG A 33 15.68 11.22 -8.60
CA ARG A 33 16.84 12.00 -8.15
C ARG A 33 18.01 11.11 -7.74
N GLU A 34 17.74 9.90 -7.29
CA GLU A 34 18.74 8.88 -6.95
C GLU A 34 19.32 8.16 -8.19
N GLY A 35 18.89 8.56 -9.39
CA GLY A 35 19.52 8.15 -10.65
C GLY A 35 18.80 7.04 -11.41
N ALA A 36 17.52 6.76 -11.12
CA ALA A 36 16.67 5.99 -12.02
C ALA A 36 16.37 6.79 -13.29
N ASP A 37 16.49 6.16 -14.46
CA ASP A 37 16.20 6.79 -15.75
C ASP A 37 14.70 6.93 -16.00
N LEU A 38 13.93 5.99 -15.45
CA LEU A 38 12.49 5.86 -15.64
C LEU A 38 11.86 5.36 -14.35
N MET A 39 10.66 5.86 -14.03
CA MET A 39 9.82 5.35 -12.97
C MET A 39 8.43 5.03 -13.51
N THR A 40 7.92 3.85 -13.19
CA THR A 40 6.50 3.53 -13.35
C THR A 40 5.79 3.59 -12.01
N GLY A 41 4.48 3.73 -12.03
CA GLY A 41 3.68 3.55 -10.84
C GLY A 41 2.20 3.35 -11.13
N SER A 42 1.49 2.74 -10.19
CA SER A 42 0.04 2.61 -10.19
C SER A 42 -0.58 3.84 -9.55
N SER A 43 -1.72 4.29 -10.07
CA SER A 43 -2.45 5.43 -9.50
C SER A 43 -3.51 5.05 -8.49
N HIS A 44 -3.54 3.83 -7.98
CA HIS A 44 -4.67 3.28 -7.18
C HIS A 44 -4.17 2.44 -6.01
N LYS A 45 -2.99 2.77 -5.47
CA LYS A 45 -2.38 2.08 -4.32
C LYS A 45 -2.20 3.08 -3.19
N THR A 46 -0.96 3.44 -2.84
CA THR A 46 -0.71 4.58 -1.94
C THR A 46 -1.02 5.92 -2.60
N PHE A 47 -0.91 6.01 -3.94
CA PHE A 47 -1.51 7.13 -4.67
C PHE A 47 -3.03 6.89 -4.80
N PRO A 48 -3.90 7.78 -4.29
CA PRO A 48 -5.33 7.54 -4.12
C PRO A 48 -6.14 8.00 -5.35
N GLY A 49 -5.79 7.53 -6.54
CA GLY A 49 -6.48 7.86 -7.80
C GLY A 49 -7.19 6.66 -8.44
N PRO A 50 -7.75 6.85 -9.65
CA PRO A 50 -8.42 5.77 -10.37
C PRO A 50 -7.44 4.68 -10.83
N GLN A 51 -7.95 3.51 -11.20
CA GLN A 51 -7.14 2.43 -11.77
C GLN A 51 -6.42 2.89 -13.05
N GLY A 52 -5.14 2.55 -13.14
CA GLY A 52 -4.24 3.04 -14.18
C GLY A 52 -2.82 3.22 -13.67
N GLY A 53 -1.97 3.85 -14.48
CA GLY A 53 -0.56 4.04 -14.16
C GLY A 53 0.02 5.38 -14.54
N PHE A 54 1.31 5.52 -14.28
CA PHE A 54 2.18 6.63 -14.61
C PHE A 54 3.47 6.09 -15.24
N LEU A 55 4.01 6.84 -16.19
CA LEU A 55 5.33 6.65 -16.79
C LEU A 55 6.06 7.99 -16.66
N LEU A 56 7.11 8.03 -15.84
CA LEU A 56 7.77 9.26 -15.41
C LEU A 56 9.27 9.18 -15.68
N SER A 57 9.87 10.27 -16.12
CA SER A 57 11.32 10.40 -16.22
C SER A 57 11.72 11.83 -15.92
N SER A 58 12.87 11.99 -15.26
CA SER A 58 13.54 13.27 -15.03
C SER A 58 14.47 13.67 -16.19
N SER A 59 14.58 12.84 -17.25
CA SER A 59 15.46 13.10 -18.38
C SER A 59 15.00 14.31 -19.19
N GLU A 60 15.90 15.25 -19.44
CA GLU A 60 15.66 16.39 -20.34
C GLU A 60 15.97 16.07 -21.80
N ASP A 61 16.47 14.86 -22.13
CA ASP A 61 16.79 14.46 -23.51
C ASP A 61 15.50 14.33 -24.36
N PRO A 62 15.32 15.18 -25.39
CA PRO A 62 14.15 15.11 -26.25
C PRO A 62 14.01 13.78 -27.01
N ALA A 63 15.12 13.11 -27.33
CA ALA A 63 15.08 11.81 -28.01
C ALA A 63 14.52 10.73 -27.09
N PHE A 64 14.98 10.70 -25.84
CA PHE A 64 14.45 9.81 -24.81
C PHE A 64 12.97 10.08 -24.52
N GLN A 65 12.59 11.34 -24.34
CA GLN A 65 11.18 11.72 -24.11
C GLN A 65 10.27 11.33 -25.29
N ARG A 66 10.73 11.49 -26.54
CA ARG A 66 10.01 10.98 -27.72
C ARG A 66 9.87 9.46 -27.68
N LYS A 67 10.93 8.74 -27.32
CA LYS A 67 10.90 7.27 -27.21
C LYS A 67 9.85 6.80 -26.19
N LEU A 68 9.78 7.43 -25.02
CA LEU A 68 8.77 7.11 -24.00
C LEU A 68 7.34 7.38 -24.49
N ASN A 69 7.11 8.53 -25.11
CA ASN A 69 5.80 8.88 -25.66
C ASN A 69 5.38 7.92 -26.78
N THR A 70 6.28 7.57 -27.71
CA THR A 70 6.02 6.60 -28.78
C THR A 70 5.73 5.20 -28.23
N ALA A 71 6.42 4.79 -27.16
CA ALA A 71 6.16 3.52 -26.49
C ALA A 71 4.73 3.47 -25.92
N MET A 72 4.23 4.59 -25.39
CA MET A 72 2.83 4.68 -24.94
C MET A 72 1.85 4.76 -26.10
N PHE A 73 2.04 5.69 -27.04
CA PHE A 73 1.22 5.83 -28.25
C PHE A 73 2.12 6.09 -29.45
N PRO A 74 2.06 5.27 -30.52
CA PRO A 74 1.09 4.21 -30.78
C PRO A 74 1.49 2.82 -30.26
N GLY A 75 2.50 2.71 -29.38
CA GLY A 75 3.08 1.42 -28.97
C GLY A 75 2.10 0.50 -28.22
N VAL A 76 1.75 0.84 -26.98
CA VAL A 76 0.89 -0.02 -26.12
C VAL A 76 -0.53 0.49 -25.94
N CYS A 77 -0.80 1.75 -26.26
CA CYS A 77 -2.10 2.38 -26.19
C CYS A 77 -2.45 3.04 -27.52
N SER A 78 -3.75 3.06 -27.85
CA SER A 78 -4.30 3.72 -29.04
C SER A 78 -5.23 4.88 -28.69
N SER A 79 -6.08 4.73 -27.68
CA SER A 79 -7.06 5.73 -27.25
C SER A 79 -6.86 6.12 -25.78
N TYR A 80 -7.28 7.34 -25.43
CA TYR A 80 -7.29 7.83 -24.06
C TYR A 80 -8.67 7.64 -23.43
N HIS A 81 -8.71 7.04 -22.25
CA HIS A 81 -9.94 6.94 -21.46
C HIS A 81 -10.20 8.27 -20.75
N LEU A 82 -10.91 9.19 -21.39
CA LEU A 82 -11.11 10.57 -20.89
C LEU A 82 -11.69 10.62 -19.46
N HIS A 83 -12.58 9.71 -19.10
CA HIS A 83 -13.12 9.59 -17.74
C HIS A 83 -12.02 9.25 -16.71
N HIS A 84 -11.09 8.36 -17.05
CA HIS A 84 -9.92 8.07 -16.20
C HIS A 84 -8.98 9.26 -16.10
N VAL A 85 -8.77 10.01 -17.19
CA VAL A 85 -7.94 11.22 -17.17
C VAL A 85 -8.54 12.27 -16.23
N ALA A 86 -9.85 12.52 -16.33
CA ALA A 86 -10.56 13.44 -15.43
C ALA A 86 -10.42 13.03 -13.96
N GLY A 87 -10.64 11.75 -13.64
CA GLY A 87 -10.43 11.23 -12.28
C GLY A 87 -8.98 11.36 -11.80
N LYS A 88 -8.00 11.15 -12.69
CA LYS A 88 -6.57 11.33 -12.37
C LYS A 88 -6.23 12.79 -12.06
N VAL A 89 -6.79 13.73 -12.81
CA VAL A 89 -6.57 15.17 -12.58
C VAL A 89 -7.09 15.57 -11.21
N MET A 90 -8.27 15.10 -10.82
CA MET A 90 -8.80 15.34 -9.46
C MET A 90 -7.91 14.74 -8.38
N ALA A 91 -7.51 13.48 -8.54
CA ALA A 91 -6.61 12.82 -7.59
C ALA A 91 -5.26 13.56 -7.47
N LEU A 92 -4.69 14.06 -8.57
CA LEU A 92 -3.47 14.86 -8.57
C LEU A 92 -3.67 16.22 -7.87
N ALA A 93 -4.82 16.87 -8.08
CA ALA A 93 -5.13 18.14 -7.44
C ALA A 93 -5.28 17.99 -5.91
N GLU A 94 -5.99 16.95 -5.46
CA GLU A 94 -6.10 16.61 -4.04
C GLU A 94 -4.74 16.22 -3.45
N PHE A 95 -3.97 15.40 -4.17
CA PHE A 95 -2.65 14.99 -3.71
C PHE A 95 -1.68 16.18 -3.60
N LYS A 96 -1.81 17.18 -4.47
CA LYS A 96 -1.04 18.42 -4.34
C LYS A 96 -1.39 19.20 -3.07
N ALA A 97 -2.65 19.15 -2.62
CA ALA A 97 -3.09 19.86 -1.43
C ALA A 97 -2.80 19.09 -0.13
N TYR A 98 -2.96 17.77 -0.15
CA TYR A 98 -3.01 16.94 1.07
C TYR A 98 -2.01 15.77 1.09
N GLY A 99 -1.30 15.52 -0.02
CA GLY A 99 -0.52 14.30 -0.22
C GLY A 99 0.65 14.11 0.75
N GLU A 100 1.30 15.20 1.19
CA GLU A 100 2.37 15.13 2.19
C GLU A 100 1.83 14.65 3.55
N ALA A 101 0.71 15.24 4.01
CA ALA A 101 0.06 14.83 5.25
C ALA A 101 -0.43 13.38 5.15
N TYR A 102 -1.10 13.03 4.05
CA TYR A 102 -1.59 11.67 3.80
C TYR A 102 -0.46 10.64 3.82
N ALA A 103 0.64 10.89 3.11
CA ALA A 103 1.78 9.98 3.08
C ALA A 103 2.41 9.80 4.47
N ARG A 104 2.55 10.88 5.25
CA ARG A 104 3.12 10.84 6.60
C ARG A 104 2.25 10.01 7.53
N ASP A 105 0.95 10.22 7.46
CA ASP A 105 -0.01 9.54 8.33
C ASP A 105 -0.10 8.04 7.95
N ILE A 106 0.02 7.68 6.67
CA ILE A 106 0.14 6.28 6.23
C ILE A 106 1.34 5.59 6.89
N VAL A 107 2.53 6.21 6.85
CA VAL A 107 3.75 5.62 7.45
C VAL A 107 3.62 5.53 8.96
N THR A 108 3.10 6.58 9.60
CA THR A 108 2.88 6.62 11.06
C THR A 108 1.94 5.51 11.50
N ASN A 109 0.81 5.35 10.80
CA ASN A 109 -0.16 4.29 11.08
C ASN A 109 0.42 2.90 10.82
N ALA A 110 1.22 2.71 9.76
CA ALA A 110 1.84 1.42 9.48
C ALA A 110 2.83 1.01 10.59
N GLN A 111 3.59 1.96 11.11
CA GLN A 111 4.50 1.75 12.23
C GLN A 111 3.76 1.44 13.53
N ALA A 112 2.70 2.21 13.84
CA ALA A 112 1.85 1.95 15.00
C ALA A 112 1.19 0.57 14.93
N PHE A 113 0.65 0.21 13.76
CA PHE A 113 0.03 -1.09 13.54
C PHE A 113 1.02 -2.24 13.71
N ALA A 114 2.23 -2.12 13.14
CA ALA A 114 3.28 -3.11 13.30
C ALA A 114 3.70 -3.30 14.77
N ALA A 115 3.90 -2.19 15.50
CA ALA A 115 4.26 -2.24 16.91
C ALA A 115 3.14 -2.83 17.78
N ALA A 116 1.88 -2.51 17.48
CA ALA A 116 0.72 -3.08 18.15
C ALA A 116 0.60 -4.59 17.90
N LEU A 117 0.74 -5.05 16.65
CA LEU A 117 0.76 -6.48 16.32
C LEU A 117 1.89 -7.22 17.06
N ALA A 118 3.10 -6.66 17.10
CA ALA A 118 4.21 -7.25 17.84
C ALA A 118 3.89 -7.33 19.34
N SER A 119 3.25 -6.29 19.90
CA SER A 119 2.85 -6.25 21.33
C SER A 119 1.77 -7.27 21.67
N GLU A 120 0.88 -7.58 20.73
CA GLU A 120 -0.11 -8.67 20.84
C GLU A 120 0.53 -10.07 20.73
N GLY A 121 1.78 -10.16 20.27
CA GLY A 121 2.56 -11.40 20.19
C GLY A 121 2.71 -11.99 18.77
N PHE A 122 2.43 -11.21 17.72
CA PHE A 122 2.70 -11.64 16.35
C PHE A 122 4.19 -11.55 16.00
N ASP A 123 4.68 -12.47 15.17
CA ASP A 123 6.01 -12.36 14.54
C ASP A 123 5.94 -11.35 13.38
N VAL A 124 6.30 -10.10 13.67
CA VAL A 124 6.34 -9.01 12.70
C VAL A 124 7.77 -8.85 12.15
N LEU A 125 7.91 -8.89 10.82
CA LEU A 125 9.22 -8.86 10.19
C LEU A 125 9.91 -7.50 10.34
N ALA A 126 11.25 -7.53 10.23
CA ALA A 126 12.12 -6.36 10.21
C ALA A 126 12.09 -5.49 11.49
N GLU A 127 11.82 -6.08 12.65
CA GLU A 127 11.88 -5.42 13.96
C GLU A 127 13.15 -4.59 14.18
N SER A 128 14.33 -5.16 13.87
CA SER A 128 15.63 -4.48 13.97
C SER A 128 15.78 -3.23 13.09
N ARG A 129 14.85 -3.02 12.15
CA ARG A 129 14.77 -1.86 11.25
C ARG A 129 13.52 -0.99 11.51
N GLY A 130 12.83 -1.20 12.63
CA GLY A 130 11.60 -0.47 12.99
C GLY A 130 10.34 -1.00 12.29
N TYR A 131 10.32 -2.28 11.92
CA TYR A 131 9.24 -3.00 11.21
C TYR A 131 8.94 -2.52 9.79
N THR A 132 8.69 -1.23 9.59
CA THR A 132 8.37 -0.67 8.27
C THR A 132 8.75 0.81 8.14
N ALA A 133 9.14 1.17 6.91
CA ALA A 133 9.31 2.56 6.45
C ALA A 133 8.34 2.86 5.29
N SER A 134 7.27 2.08 5.16
CA SER A 134 6.30 2.16 4.06
C SER A 134 4.87 1.96 4.60
N HIS A 135 3.91 1.74 3.70
CA HIS A 135 2.52 1.41 4.04
C HIS A 135 2.30 -0.07 4.39
N GLN A 136 3.29 -0.94 4.19
CA GLN A 136 3.14 -2.39 4.33
C GLN A 136 3.73 -2.92 5.64
N VAL A 137 3.07 -3.91 6.20
CA VAL A 137 3.52 -4.70 7.36
C VAL A 137 3.46 -6.18 6.98
N LEU A 138 4.47 -6.96 7.39
CA LEU A 138 4.57 -8.39 7.09
C LEU A 138 4.57 -9.18 8.39
N THR A 139 3.71 -10.19 8.49
CA THR A 139 3.59 -11.05 9.67
C THR A 139 3.74 -12.51 9.29
N ARG A 140 4.47 -13.28 10.11
CA ARG A 140 4.60 -14.73 9.98
C ARG A 140 3.61 -15.42 10.90
N HIS A 141 2.95 -16.46 10.40
CA HIS A 141 1.91 -17.21 11.14
C HIS A 141 2.22 -18.69 11.33
N GLY A 142 3.35 -19.16 10.81
CA GLY A 142 3.79 -20.54 10.98
C GLY A 142 5.11 -20.83 10.28
N GLU A 143 5.44 -22.11 10.22
CA GLU A 143 6.64 -22.61 9.55
C GLU A 143 6.65 -22.29 8.06
N LEU A 144 7.85 -22.33 7.46
CA LEU A 144 8.03 -22.16 6.03
C LEU A 144 7.15 -23.14 5.24
N ASP A 145 6.50 -22.64 4.20
CA ASP A 145 5.65 -23.44 3.31
C ASP A 145 4.49 -24.21 3.99
N SER A 146 4.08 -23.77 5.18
CA SER A 146 3.02 -24.43 5.99
C SER A 146 1.60 -24.15 5.51
N GLY A 147 1.39 -23.13 4.68
CA GLY A 147 0.06 -22.62 4.34
C GLY A 147 -0.62 -21.85 5.47
N ALA A 148 0.08 -21.57 6.57
CA ALA A 148 -0.48 -20.84 7.70
C ALA A 148 -0.97 -19.43 7.32
N GLY A 149 -0.28 -18.77 6.38
CA GLY A 149 -0.72 -17.46 5.87
C GLY A 149 -2.06 -17.53 5.14
N ALA A 150 -2.31 -18.59 4.36
CA ALA A 150 -3.58 -18.81 3.68
C ALA A 150 -4.72 -19.04 4.69
N LYS A 151 -4.47 -19.87 5.71
CA LYS A 151 -5.44 -20.12 6.79
C LYS A 151 -5.74 -18.86 7.60
N ALA A 152 -4.72 -18.07 7.92
CA ALA A 152 -4.87 -16.82 8.66
C ALA A 152 -5.71 -15.80 7.87
N ALA A 153 -5.46 -15.66 6.56
CA ALA A 153 -6.25 -14.79 5.70
C ALA A 153 -7.74 -15.19 5.66
N GLN A 154 -8.03 -16.49 5.56
CA GLN A 154 -9.42 -16.98 5.58
C GLN A 154 -10.13 -16.69 6.91
N LEU A 155 -9.48 -16.96 8.04
CA LEU A 155 -10.06 -16.71 9.36
C LEU A 155 -10.34 -15.22 9.59
N LEU A 156 -9.44 -14.35 9.13
CA LEU A 156 -9.64 -12.91 9.18
C LEU A 156 -10.77 -12.44 8.24
N GLU A 157 -10.89 -13.03 7.05
CA GLU A 157 -12.00 -12.74 6.13
C GLU A 157 -13.35 -13.10 6.76
N ASP A 158 -13.43 -14.26 7.43
CA ASP A 158 -14.63 -14.68 8.17
C ASP A 158 -14.99 -13.67 9.28
N ALA A 159 -13.98 -13.01 9.86
CA ALA A 159 -14.12 -11.92 10.83
C ALA A 159 -14.34 -10.52 10.20
N GLY A 160 -14.49 -10.41 8.88
CA GLY A 160 -14.68 -9.14 8.17
C GLY A 160 -13.41 -8.32 7.95
N ILE A 161 -12.22 -8.90 8.15
CA ILE A 161 -10.92 -8.27 7.93
C ILE A 161 -10.31 -8.82 6.64
N ILE A 162 -10.23 -7.99 5.60
CA ILE A 162 -9.68 -8.41 4.30
C ILE A 162 -8.18 -8.18 4.25
N THR A 163 -7.45 -9.26 4.02
CA THR A 163 -5.98 -9.26 3.88
C THR A 163 -5.53 -10.27 2.84
N ASN A 164 -4.22 -10.38 2.60
CA ASN A 164 -3.65 -11.26 1.60
C ASN A 164 -2.53 -12.12 2.19
N MET A 165 -2.63 -13.43 1.95
CA MET A 165 -1.51 -14.35 2.16
C MET A 165 -0.31 -13.97 1.29
N ASN A 166 0.88 -14.06 1.84
CA ASN A 166 2.08 -13.62 1.15
C ASN A 166 3.28 -14.51 1.49
N MET A 167 4.08 -14.87 0.48
CA MET A 167 5.34 -15.56 0.71
C MET A 167 6.28 -14.65 1.49
N LEU A 168 6.93 -15.19 2.51
CA LEU A 168 7.97 -14.51 3.27
C LEU A 168 9.35 -15.04 2.87
N PRO A 169 10.44 -14.34 3.22
CA PRO A 169 11.78 -14.89 3.03
C PRO A 169 11.89 -16.31 3.60
N GLY A 170 12.33 -17.25 2.75
CA GLY A 170 12.43 -18.68 3.05
C GLY A 170 11.30 -19.53 2.47
N ASP A 171 10.13 -18.98 2.19
CA ASP A 171 9.06 -19.72 1.52
C ASP A 171 9.46 -20.07 0.08
N THR A 172 9.08 -21.27 -0.36
CA THR A 172 9.30 -21.77 -1.72
C THR A 172 8.01 -22.13 -2.46
N LYS A 173 6.88 -22.25 -1.74
CA LYS A 173 5.58 -22.68 -2.27
C LYS A 173 4.56 -21.54 -2.24
N ALA A 174 4.27 -20.98 -3.41
CA ALA A 174 3.31 -19.89 -3.56
C ALA A 174 1.87 -20.21 -3.10
N LEU A 175 1.46 -21.48 -3.15
CA LEU A 175 0.14 -21.92 -2.71
C LEU A 175 0.06 -22.27 -1.21
N ALA A 176 1.19 -22.28 -0.50
CA ALA A 176 1.25 -22.59 0.92
C ALA A 176 2.12 -21.57 1.69
N PRO A 177 1.92 -20.25 1.51
CA PRO A 177 2.78 -19.25 2.13
C PRO A 177 2.63 -19.25 3.66
N SER A 178 3.69 -18.82 4.35
CA SER A 178 3.75 -18.79 5.81
C SER A 178 3.24 -17.48 6.44
N GLY A 179 3.02 -16.43 5.65
CA GLY A 179 2.75 -15.09 6.18
C GLY A 179 1.61 -14.32 5.51
N LEU A 180 1.40 -13.10 6.01
CA LEU A 180 0.47 -12.12 5.47
C LEU A 180 1.21 -10.85 5.04
N ARG A 181 0.63 -10.11 4.09
CA ARG A 181 1.05 -8.75 3.74
C ARG A 181 -0.10 -7.78 3.96
N LEU A 182 0.07 -6.94 4.96
CA LEU A 182 -0.94 -6.00 5.44
C LEU A 182 -0.63 -4.60 4.88
N GLY A 183 -1.66 -3.76 4.71
CA GLY A 183 -1.52 -2.38 4.27
C GLY A 183 -2.53 -1.47 4.96
N VAL A 184 -2.12 -0.25 5.29
CA VAL A 184 -2.93 0.69 6.11
C VAL A 184 -3.48 1.88 5.34
N GLN A 185 -3.14 2.01 4.05
CA GLN A 185 -3.44 3.21 3.26
C GLN A 185 -4.94 3.49 3.12
N GLU A 186 -5.76 2.44 3.00
CA GLU A 186 -7.22 2.59 2.92
C GLU A 186 -7.82 3.04 4.25
N LEU A 187 -7.41 2.40 5.35
CA LEU A 187 -7.85 2.78 6.71
C LEU A 187 -7.47 4.23 7.03
N THR A 188 -6.23 4.61 6.70
CA THR A 188 -5.75 5.98 6.86
C THR A 188 -6.61 6.95 6.04
N ARG A 189 -6.96 6.59 4.81
CA ARG A 189 -7.78 7.43 3.92
C ARG A 189 -9.20 7.64 4.45
N VAL A 190 -9.73 6.75 5.30
CA VAL A 190 -11.06 6.93 5.93
C VAL A 190 -11.00 7.43 7.38
N GLY A 191 -9.81 7.87 7.84
CA GLY A 191 -9.65 8.59 9.10
C GLY A 191 -9.13 7.78 10.28
N PHE A 192 -8.73 6.52 10.09
CA PHE A 192 -8.11 5.76 11.17
C PHE A 192 -6.80 6.42 11.60
N SER A 193 -6.66 6.60 12.91
CA SER A 193 -5.47 7.10 13.58
C SER A 193 -4.56 5.95 14.03
N SER A 194 -3.40 6.30 14.59
CA SER A 194 -2.48 5.33 15.18
C SER A 194 -3.07 4.60 16.38
N GLN A 195 -3.99 5.23 17.12
CA GLN A 195 -4.71 4.59 18.21
C GLN A 195 -5.74 3.58 17.68
N ASP A 196 -6.40 3.89 16.56
CA ASP A 196 -7.30 2.93 15.91
C ASP A 196 -6.52 1.71 15.37
N MET A 197 -5.26 1.89 14.95
CA MET A 197 -4.40 0.76 14.55
C MET A 197 -4.13 -0.23 15.70
N GLU A 198 -4.10 0.23 16.95
CA GLU A 198 -3.99 -0.66 18.11
C GLU A 198 -5.25 -1.53 18.24
N GLU A 199 -6.43 -0.96 18.04
CA GLU A 199 -7.68 -1.72 18.05
C GLU A 199 -7.74 -2.72 16.89
N VAL A 200 -7.30 -2.32 15.70
CA VAL A 200 -7.18 -3.23 14.55
C VAL A 200 -6.24 -4.40 14.90
N ALA A 201 -5.07 -4.16 15.50
CA ALA A 201 -4.16 -5.22 15.92
C ALA A 201 -4.79 -6.16 16.95
N ARG A 202 -5.59 -5.63 17.90
CA ARG A 202 -6.33 -6.44 18.86
C ARG A 202 -7.36 -7.35 18.18
N MET A 203 -8.06 -6.86 17.15
CA MET A 203 -8.98 -7.71 16.37
C MET A 203 -8.24 -8.87 15.68
N TYR A 204 -7.03 -8.63 15.17
CA TYR A 204 -6.19 -9.70 14.63
C TYR A 204 -5.83 -10.73 15.71
N ALA A 205 -5.43 -10.28 16.91
CA ALA A 205 -5.06 -11.14 18.03
C ALA A 205 -6.23 -12.01 18.50
N ARG A 206 -7.42 -11.43 18.64
CA ARG A 206 -8.65 -12.14 19.01
C ARG A 206 -8.92 -13.33 18.09
N VAL A 207 -8.79 -13.14 16.78
CA VAL A 207 -9.03 -14.20 15.80
C VAL A 207 -7.89 -15.21 15.77
N LEU A 208 -6.65 -14.75 15.64
CA LEU A 208 -5.53 -15.62 15.26
C LEU A 208 -4.75 -16.20 16.44
N LEU A 209 -4.74 -15.52 17.58
CA LEU A 209 -4.01 -15.95 18.78
C LEU A 209 -4.95 -16.48 19.87
N HIS A 210 -6.11 -15.84 20.04
CA HIS A 210 -7.09 -16.23 21.05
C HIS A 210 -8.18 -17.16 20.52
N HIS A 211 -8.23 -17.38 19.21
CA HIS A 211 -9.18 -18.29 18.55
C HIS A 211 -10.63 -17.99 18.89
N GLU A 212 -10.96 -16.71 19.07
CA GLU A 212 -12.33 -16.25 19.21
C GLU A 212 -13.11 -16.52 17.92
N ASP A 213 -14.42 -16.77 18.04
CA ASP A 213 -15.30 -16.99 16.90
C ASP A 213 -15.24 -15.77 15.95
N PRO A 214 -14.81 -15.95 14.68
CA PRO A 214 -14.78 -14.86 13.69
C PRO A 214 -16.12 -14.12 13.57
N ALA A 215 -17.25 -14.82 13.72
CA ALA A 215 -18.56 -14.20 13.62
C ALA A 215 -18.83 -13.17 14.74
N ALA A 216 -18.29 -13.38 15.94
CA ALA A 216 -18.37 -12.43 17.04
C ALA A 216 -17.46 -11.22 16.78
N VAL A 217 -16.19 -11.46 16.41
CA VAL A 217 -15.23 -10.40 16.10
C VAL A 217 -15.71 -9.52 14.93
N LYS A 218 -16.41 -10.11 13.96
CA LYS A 218 -16.99 -9.39 12.81
C LYS A 218 -17.95 -8.27 13.22
N GLN A 219 -18.71 -8.45 14.31
CA GLN A 219 -19.61 -7.41 14.81
C GLN A 219 -18.82 -6.20 15.32
N ASP A 220 -17.72 -6.44 16.02
CA ASP A 220 -16.87 -5.37 16.54
C ASP A 220 -16.06 -4.70 15.42
N VAL A 221 -15.62 -5.46 14.42
CA VAL A 221 -15.01 -4.90 13.19
C VAL A 221 -16.00 -3.98 12.47
N HIS A 222 -17.27 -4.36 12.37
CA HIS A 222 -18.31 -3.51 11.80
C HIS A 222 -18.51 -2.23 12.62
N ALA A 223 -18.63 -2.36 13.94
CA ALA A 223 -18.81 -1.22 14.84
C ALA A 223 -17.62 -0.24 14.83
N LEU A 224 -16.38 -0.74 14.70
CA LEU A 224 -15.21 0.11 14.52
C LEU A 224 -15.24 0.82 13.17
N LYS A 225 -15.61 0.10 12.11
CA LYS A 225 -15.69 0.67 10.76
C LYS A 225 -16.77 1.75 10.66
N GLU A 226 -17.92 1.61 11.33
CA GLU A 226 -18.99 2.62 11.36
C GLU A 226 -18.52 3.99 11.89
N GLN A 227 -17.49 4.02 12.73
CA GLN A 227 -16.90 5.25 13.26
C GLN A 227 -16.04 5.99 12.23
N HIS A 228 -15.62 5.28 11.16
CA HIS A 228 -14.64 5.74 10.17
C HIS A 228 -15.16 5.53 8.75
N GLN A 229 -16.10 6.40 8.35
CA GLN A 229 -16.78 6.33 7.04
C GLN A 229 -16.41 7.48 6.10
N ILE A 230 -15.70 8.50 6.55
CA ILE A 230 -15.49 9.73 5.79
C ILE A 230 -14.17 9.66 5.02
N ILE A 231 -14.19 9.92 3.71
CA ILE A 231 -12.94 10.02 2.93
C ILE A 231 -12.20 11.30 3.36
N ARG A 232 -10.97 11.13 3.83
CA ARG A 232 -10.03 12.18 4.21
C ARG A 232 -9.04 12.49 3.10
N TYR A 233 -8.29 13.60 3.24
CA TYR A 233 -7.26 14.05 2.31
C TYR A 233 -7.80 14.27 0.89
N CYS A 234 -9.03 14.76 0.80
CA CYS A 234 -9.73 15.05 -0.45
C CYS A 234 -10.41 16.41 -0.38
N PHE A 235 -10.90 16.91 -1.52
CA PHE A 235 -11.82 18.03 -1.47
C PHE A 235 -13.18 17.53 -0.96
N ASN A 236 -13.90 18.38 -0.22
CA ASN A 236 -15.24 18.11 0.30
C ASN A 236 -15.35 16.86 1.20
N GLU A 237 -14.44 16.69 2.17
CA GLU A 237 -14.47 15.54 3.09
C GLU A 237 -15.84 15.33 3.74
N ASP A 238 -16.51 16.42 4.16
CA ASP A 238 -17.82 16.36 4.85
C ASP A 238 -18.98 15.84 3.98
N GLU A 239 -18.77 15.67 2.67
CA GLU A 239 -19.80 15.27 1.70
C GLU A 239 -19.59 13.85 1.14
N ARG A 240 -18.54 13.13 1.53
CA ARG A 240 -18.18 11.84 0.90
C ARG A 240 -17.96 10.70 1.88
N THR A 241 -18.79 9.68 1.77
CA THR A 241 -18.57 8.39 2.42
C THR A 241 -17.61 7.51 1.61
N GLY A 242 -16.69 6.83 2.29
CA GLY A 242 -15.69 5.92 1.71
C GLY A 242 -16.26 4.55 1.36
N TYR A 243 -17.39 4.19 1.94
CA TYR A 243 -18.11 2.96 1.67
C TYR A 243 -19.57 3.28 1.31
N PRO A 244 -20.17 2.51 0.38
CA PRO A 244 -21.61 2.60 0.15
C PRO A 244 -22.37 2.21 1.42
N GLU A 245 -23.52 2.86 1.65
CA GLU A 245 -24.47 2.52 2.72
C GLU A 245 -24.99 1.08 2.60
#